data_AF-H1PPX6-F1
#
_entry.id   AF-H1PPX6-F1
#
_cell.length_a   1.000
_cell.length_b   1.000
_cell.length_c   1.000
_cell.angle_alpha   90.00
_cell.angle_beta   90.00
_cell.angle_gamma   90.00
#
_symmetry.space_group_name_H-M   'P 1'
#
loop_
_entity.id
_entity.type
_entity.pdbx_description
1 polymer ?
#
loop_
_entity_poly.entity_id
_entity_poly.type
_entity_poly.pdbx_seq_one_letter_code
_entity_poly.pdbx_strand_id
1 'polypeptide(L)'
;MDKKEIKIGLALSGGGMRATLFHLGILKWLAEMKLLENIEHVSTVSGGSICAGLVYSSNNMKWPSSKEYLEKVLPEIKKKILDKDVTFGAFGKTLEGWDIKKLFESKTESLAKTMKKYWKMDGIIKELSEKPAWYINCTTFETGKCFRFSQKRCGDYKIGYFDGSNFPIAEAVAASAGFPILIGMTEVKTDKYIWKNYEGEEVKLPADKIHLWDGGVYDNLGIEALYKPDNGGECRKGINFCIVSDASAGTEEFTKPSKNLFGKLTDIKRLVDIDMDQVAGLRLRNFVDFIINKKSGMCVKIGNSAEKITARGIIDEKVKERLLKECLGKEESEKLKNYPTTLFKPSEKDFDLIVRHGYENAKCVYYSYESTLK
;
A
#
# COMPACT_ATOMS: atom_id res chain seq x y z
N MET A 1 30.94 17.11 10.31
CA MET A 1 30.32 16.31 9.23
C MET A 1 28.89 16.79 9.10
N ASP A 2 28.55 17.49 8.03
CA ASP A 2 27.16 17.89 7.78
C ASP A 2 26.30 16.64 7.71
N LYS A 3 25.27 16.57 8.56
CA LYS A 3 24.34 15.45 8.60
C LYS A 3 23.62 15.43 7.25
N LYS A 4 23.94 14.44 6.41
CA LYS A 4 23.40 14.30 5.06
C LYS A 4 21.86 14.35 5.16
N GLU A 5 21.24 15.19 4.35
CA GLU A 5 19.78 15.33 4.31
C GLU A 5 19.10 13.96 4.13
N ILE A 6 18.13 13.64 4.99
CA ILE A 6 17.41 12.37 4.96
C ILE A 6 16.42 12.38 3.78
N LYS A 7 16.45 11.29 3.00
CA LYS A 7 15.63 11.07 1.80
C LYS A 7 14.97 9.71 1.92
N ILE A 8 13.67 9.74 2.20
CA ILE A 8 12.90 8.57 2.59
C ILE A 8 12.22 7.95 1.36
N GLY A 9 12.39 6.63 1.23
CA GLY A 9 11.51 5.79 0.41
C GLY A 9 10.50 5.10 1.32
N LEU A 10 9.20 5.27 1.06
CA LEU A 10 8.12 4.70 1.86
C LEU A 10 7.37 3.61 1.06
N ALA A 11 7.42 2.37 1.51
CA ALA A 11 6.66 1.25 0.96
C ALA A 11 5.41 0.97 1.82
N LEU A 12 4.24 0.93 1.19
CA LEU A 12 2.95 0.65 1.84
C LEU A 12 2.33 -0.61 1.23
N SER A 13 2.31 -1.71 1.99
CA SER A 13 1.84 -3.00 1.52
C SER A 13 0.34 -3.07 1.26
N GLY A 14 -0.10 -4.14 0.60
CA GLY A 14 -1.51 -4.50 0.46
C GLY A 14 -2.17 -5.01 1.75
N GLY A 15 -3.50 -5.22 1.68
CA GLY A 15 -4.32 -5.70 2.80
C GLY A 15 -5.69 -5.01 2.98
N GLY A 16 -6.23 -4.38 1.94
CA GLY A 16 -7.55 -3.74 1.96
C GLY A 16 -7.66 -2.59 2.97
N MET A 17 -8.85 -2.38 3.54
CA MET A 17 -9.14 -1.31 4.50
C MET A 17 -8.26 -1.40 5.75
N ARG A 18 -7.96 -2.61 6.26
CA ARG A 18 -7.02 -2.79 7.38
C ARG A 18 -5.67 -2.14 7.08
N ALA A 19 -5.11 -2.43 5.91
CA ALA A 19 -3.85 -1.85 5.49
C ALA A 19 -3.94 -0.34 5.34
N THR A 20 -5.00 0.16 4.69
CA THR A 20 -5.25 1.60 4.55
C THR A 20 -5.15 2.32 5.89
N LEU A 21 -5.88 1.83 6.90
CA LEU A 21 -5.94 2.45 8.23
C LEU A 21 -4.62 2.33 9.00
N PHE A 22 -3.95 1.18 8.92
CA PHE A 22 -2.67 0.97 9.58
C PHE A 22 -1.60 1.94 9.03
N HIS A 23 -1.57 2.12 7.70
CA HIS A 23 -0.65 3.04 7.04
C HIS A 23 -0.93 4.51 7.40
N LEU A 24 -2.20 4.92 7.56
CA LEU A 24 -2.55 6.26 8.06
C LEU A 24 -1.96 6.54 9.45
N GLY A 25 -1.88 5.52 10.30
CA GLY A 25 -1.21 5.58 11.61
C GLY A 25 0.29 5.84 11.50
N ILE A 26 0.95 5.15 10.57
CA ILE A 26 2.39 5.33 10.34
C ILE A 26 2.68 6.71 9.77
N LEU A 27 1.86 7.18 8.82
CA LEU A 27 1.95 8.54 8.29
C LEU A 27 1.71 9.60 9.38
N LYS A 28 0.80 9.34 10.33
CA LYS A 28 0.62 10.21 11.51
C LYS A 28 1.89 10.30 12.35
N TRP A 29 2.55 9.17 12.59
CA TRP A 29 3.81 9.16 13.33
C TRP A 29 4.92 9.92 12.57
N LEU A 30 5.05 9.68 11.26
CA LEU A 30 6.01 10.40 10.43
C LEU A 30 5.75 11.91 10.43
N ALA A 31 4.48 12.32 10.39
CA ALA A 31 4.08 13.71 10.45
C ALA A 31 4.45 14.36 11.80
N GLU A 32 4.20 13.69 12.92
CA GLU A 32 4.60 14.20 14.24
C GLU A 32 6.13 14.36 14.34
N MET A 33 6.89 13.53 13.62
CA MET A 33 8.35 13.59 13.52
C MET A 33 8.86 14.58 12.45
N LYS A 34 7.95 15.28 11.74
CA LYS A 34 8.27 16.20 10.63
C LYS A 34 9.05 15.53 9.50
N LEU A 35 8.72 14.28 9.20
CA LEU A 35 9.40 13.45 8.21
C LEU A 35 8.63 13.29 6.90
N LEU A 36 7.37 13.75 6.80
CA LEU A 36 6.61 13.61 5.55
C LEU A 36 7.23 14.39 4.39
N GLU A 37 7.87 15.51 4.69
CA GLU A 37 8.59 16.37 3.75
C GLU A 37 9.87 15.71 3.22
N ASN A 38 10.43 14.76 3.96
CA ASN A 38 11.62 14.01 3.56
C ASN A 38 11.31 12.82 2.64
N ILE A 39 10.04 12.52 2.39
CA ILE A 39 9.64 11.41 1.52
C ILE A 39 9.87 11.82 0.06
N GLU A 40 10.80 11.14 -0.59
CA GLU A 40 11.16 11.35 -1.99
C GLU A 40 10.44 10.35 -2.91
N HIS A 41 10.13 9.16 -2.37
CA HIS A 41 9.46 8.10 -3.11
C HIS A 41 8.42 7.39 -2.24
N VAL A 42 7.24 7.14 -2.82
CA VAL A 42 6.19 6.34 -2.20
C VAL A 42 5.87 5.18 -3.14
N SER A 43 5.90 3.95 -2.64
CA SER A 43 5.56 2.75 -3.39
C SER A 43 4.43 2.02 -2.70
N THR A 44 3.33 1.77 -3.42
CA THR A 44 2.10 1.28 -2.81
C THR A 44 1.51 0.09 -3.53
N VAL A 45 0.81 -0.74 -2.77
CA VAL A 45 0.10 -1.92 -3.27
C VAL A 45 -1.30 -1.95 -2.66
N SER A 46 -2.35 -2.14 -3.47
CA SER A 46 -3.70 -2.44 -3.00
C SER A 46 -4.21 -1.45 -1.92
N GLY A 47 -4.41 -1.89 -0.68
CA GLY A 47 -4.77 -1.01 0.46
C GLY A 47 -3.77 0.14 0.71
N GLY A 48 -2.48 -0.07 0.48
CA GLY A 48 -1.49 1.01 0.46
C GLY A 48 -1.75 2.04 -0.64
N SER A 49 -2.22 1.60 -1.81
CA SER A 49 -2.56 2.50 -2.92
C SER A 49 -3.83 3.30 -2.61
N ILE A 50 -4.79 2.69 -1.92
CA ILE A 50 -5.98 3.38 -1.39
C ILE A 50 -5.57 4.44 -0.36
N CYS A 51 -4.65 4.10 0.56
CA CYS A 51 -4.12 5.05 1.55
C CYS A 51 -3.49 6.28 0.88
N ALA A 52 -2.54 6.08 -0.04
CA ALA A 52 -1.91 7.18 -0.74
C ALA A 52 -2.89 7.99 -1.60
N GLY A 53 -3.82 7.31 -2.30
CA GLY A 53 -4.86 8.00 -3.07
C GLY A 53 -5.76 8.90 -2.21
N LEU A 54 -6.13 8.45 -1.00
CA LEU A 54 -6.89 9.25 -0.03
C LEU A 54 -6.09 10.44 0.51
N VAL A 55 -4.79 10.28 0.73
CA VAL A 55 -3.88 11.35 1.14
C VAL A 55 -3.80 12.43 0.06
N TYR A 56 -3.54 12.04 -1.19
CA TYR A 56 -3.52 12.97 -2.32
C TYR A 56 -4.88 13.64 -2.55
N SER A 57 -5.98 12.88 -2.54
CA SER A 57 -7.32 13.43 -2.81
C SER A 57 -7.82 14.36 -1.70
N SER A 58 -7.32 14.23 -0.48
CA SER A 58 -7.65 15.11 0.65
C SER A 58 -6.70 16.31 0.75
N ASN A 59 -5.78 16.46 -0.21
CA ASN A 59 -4.88 17.60 -0.30
C ASN A 59 -4.65 18.08 -1.73
N ASN A 60 -5.73 18.17 -2.53
CA ASN A 60 -5.70 18.74 -3.88
C ASN A 60 -4.67 18.06 -4.81
N MET A 61 -4.58 16.74 -4.77
CA MET A 61 -3.60 15.93 -5.51
C MET A 61 -2.13 16.26 -5.21
N LYS A 62 -1.85 16.84 -4.04
CA LYS A 62 -0.49 17.10 -3.56
C LYS A 62 -0.17 16.28 -2.32
N TRP A 63 1.08 15.88 -2.19
CA TRP A 63 1.56 15.29 -0.94
C TRP A 63 1.58 16.34 0.16
N PRO A 64 0.99 16.09 1.34
CA PRO A 64 0.90 17.08 2.39
C PRO A 64 2.23 17.24 3.15
N SER A 65 2.46 18.44 3.65
CA SER A 65 3.38 18.65 4.77
C SER A 65 2.90 17.90 6.02
N SER A 66 3.81 17.70 6.96
CA SER A 66 3.51 17.09 8.25
C SER A 66 2.41 17.84 9.01
N LYS A 67 2.40 19.18 8.92
CA LYS A 67 1.35 20.01 9.52
C LYS A 67 0.00 19.79 8.84
N GLU A 68 -0.06 19.89 7.51
CA GLU A 68 -1.30 19.67 6.75
C GLU A 68 -1.84 18.25 6.98
N TYR A 69 -0.96 17.26 7.11
CA TYR A 69 -1.38 15.88 7.36
C TYR A 69 -2.16 15.76 8.67
N LEU A 70 -1.62 16.31 9.76
CA LEU A 70 -2.21 16.22 11.09
C LEU A 70 -3.47 17.08 11.25
N GLU A 71 -3.44 18.31 10.75
CA GLU A 71 -4.52 19.29 11.00
C GLU A 71 -5.70 19.16 10.02
N LYS A 72 -5.45 18.65 8.79
CA LYS A 72 -6.45 18.65 7.72
C LYS A 72 -6.65 17.28 7.09
N VAL A 73 -5.60 16.67 6.56
CA VAL A 73 -5.72 15.47 5.70
C VAL A 73 -6.25 14.26 6.48
N LEU A 74 -5.65 13.91 7.62
CA LEU A 74 -6.08 12.75 8.40
C LEU A 74 -7.52 12.90 8.92
N PRO A 75 -7.95 14.05 9.48
CA PRO A 75 -9.35 14.30 9.81
C PRO A 75 -10.31 14.18 8.61
N GLU A 76 -9.92 14.71 7.45
CA GLU A 76 -10.74 14.64 6.23
C GLU A 76 -10.88 13.19 5.74
N ILE A 77 -9.81 12.40 5.77
CA ILE A 77 -9.83 10.97 5.44
C ILE A 77 -10.73 10.21 6.40
N LYS A 78 -10.64 10.47 7.72
CA LYS A 78 -11.54 9.87 8.72
C LYS A 78 -13.01 10.15 8.36
N LYS A 79 -13.35 11.39 8.03
CA LYS A 79 -14.70 11.77 7.59
C LYS A 79 -15.13 11.01 6.34
N LYS A 80 -14.28 10.98 5.30
CA LYS A 80 -14.56 10.30 4.02
C LYS A 80 -14.77 8.78 4.18
N ILE A 81 -13.99 8.11 5.03
CA ILE A 81 -14.11 6.66 5.28
C ILE A 81 -15.34 6.34 6.14
N LEU A 82 -15.64 7.18 7.14
CA LEU A 82 -16.76 6.97 8.05
C LEU A 82 -18.09 7.54 7.54
N ASP A 83 -18.13 8.14 6.36
CA ASP A 83 -19.37 8.61 5.76
C ASP A 83 -20.28 7.41 5.41
N LYS A 84 -21.58 7.52 5.74
CA LYS A 84 -22.57 6.45 5.55
C LYS A 84 -22.87 6.20 4.07
N ASP A 85 -22.62 7.19 3.22
CA ASP A 85 -22.86 7.07 1.79
C ASP A 85 -21.79 6.23 1.07
N VAL A 86 -20.64 5.99 1.72
CA VAL A 86 -19.58 5.09 1.24
C VAL A 86 -19.86 3.65 1.64
N THR A 87 -21.01 3.14 1.22
CA THR A 87 -21.15 1.69 1.13
C THR A 87 -20.48 1.25 -0.17
N PHE A 88 -19.33 0.57 -0.06
CA PHE A 88 -18.74 -0.17 -1.17
C PHE A 88 -19.72 -1.27 -1.57
N GLY A 89 -20.70 -0.89 -2.39
CA GLY A 89 -21.63 -1.76 -3.06
C GLY A 89 -20.92 -2.55 -4.15
N ALA A 90 -19.88 -3.29 -3.80
CA ALA A 90 -19.49 -4.45 -4.60
C ALA A 90 -20.57 -5.55 -4.53
N PHE A 91 -21.55 -5.44 -3.61
CA PHE A 91 -22.58 -6.47 -3.36
C PHE A 91 -23.96 -5.96 -2.91
N GLY A 92 -24.22 -4.64 -2.87
CA GLY A 92 -25.51 -4.10 -2.41
C GLY A 92 -26.41 -3.72 -3.57
N LYS A 93 -27.57 -4.38 -3.70
CA LYS A 93 -28.67 -3.93 -4.57
C LYS A 93 -28.98 -2.47 -4.26
N THR A 94 -28.58 -1.54 -5.13
CA THR A 94 -29.26 -0.24 -5.15
C THR A 94 -30.70 -0.51 -5.54
N LEU A 95 -31.64 -0.16 -4.67
CA LEU A 95 -33.09 -0.18 -4.93
C LEU A 95 -33.49 0.76 -6.08
N GLU A 96 -32.55 1.58 -6.57
CA GLU A 96 -32.72 2.40 -7.76
C GLU A 96 -32.20 1.67 -9.01
N GLY A 97 -33.16 1.15 -9.78
CA GLY A 97 -33.03 0.92 -11.22
C GLY A 97 -32.22 -0.32 -11.63
N TRP A 98 -32.84 -1.14 -12.48
CA TRP A 98 -32.13 -2.07 -13.35
C TRP A 98 -31.31 -1.27 -14.38
N ASP A 99 -30.15 -0.75 -13.96
CA ASP A 99 -29.21 -0.13 -14.88
C ASP A 99 -28.43 -1.22 -15.61
N ILE A 100 -28.86 -1.56 -16.82
CA ILE A 100 -28.26 -2.60 -17.68
C ILE A 100 -26.76 -2.34 -17.90
N LYS A 101 -26.30 -1.08 -17.79
CA LYS A 101 -24.86 -0.75 -17.89
C LYS A 101 -24.04 -1.39 -16.76
N LYS A 102 -24.59 -1.52 -15.55
CA LYS A 102 -23.90 -2.18 -14.42
C LYS A 102 -23.68 -3.68 -14.64
N LEU A 103 -24.39 -4.30 -15.59
CA LEU A 103 -24.20 -5.72 -15.94
C LEU A 103 -22.90 -5.97 -16.73
N PHE A 104 -22.39 -4.94 -17.42
CA PHE A 104 -21.18 -5.00 -18.24
C PHE A 104 -19.97 -4.34 -17.58
N GLU A 105 -20.14 -3.71 -16.41
CA GLU A 105 -19.07 -3.04 -15.67
C GLU A 105 -18.25 -4.05 -14.86
N SER A 106 -16.92 -3.97 -14.96
CA SER A 106 -16.04 -4.74 -14.09
C SER A 106 -16.13 -4.25 -12.65
N LYS A 107 -15.88 -5.13 -11.66
CA LYS A 107 -15.85 -4.71 -10.25
C LYS A 107 -14.77 -3.64 -10.00
N THR A 108 -13.69 -3.67 -10.79
CA THR A 108 -12.60 -2.69 -10.70
C THR A 108 -13.04 -1.31 -11.17
N GLU A 109 -13.84 -1.22 -12.25
CA GLU A 109 -14.46 0.04 -12.69
C GLU A 109 -15.43 0.58 -11.64
N SER A 110 -16.24 -0.29 -11.04
CA SER A 110 -17.15 0.09 -9.94
C SER A 110 -16.39 0.63 -8.72
N LEU A 111 -15.27 0.00 -8.38
CA LEU A 111 -14.35 0.46 -7.33
C LEU A 111 -13.78 1.85 -7.66
N ALA A 112 -13.26 2.06 -8.87
CA ALA A 112 -12.76 3.36 -9.32
C ALA A 112 -13.84 4.46 -9.25
N LYS A 113 -15.06 4.18 -9.73
CA LYS A 113 -16.19 5.12 -9.64
C LYS A 113 -16.56 5.47 -8.21
N THR A 114 -16.54 4.49 -7.31
CA THR A 114 -16.83 4.69 -5.88
C THR A 114 -15.77 5.61 -5.24
N MET A 115 -14.48 5.34 -5.49
CA MET A 115 -13.40 6.20 -5.00
C MET A 115 -13.48 7.62 -5.56
N LYS A 116 -13.79 7.76 -6.85
CA LYS A 116 -14.00 9.07 -7.47
C LYS A 116 -15.18 9.83 -6.83
N LYS A 117 -16.34 9.19 -6.70
CA LYS A 117 -17.56 9.82 -6.20
C LYS A 117 -17.46 10.23 -4.73
N TYR A 118 -17.06 9.29 -3.89
CA TYR A 118 -17.15 9.42 -2.43
C TYR A 118 -15.85 9.89 -1.77
N TRP A 119 -14.70 9.48 -2.31
CA TRP A 119 -13.40 9.89 -1.77
C TRP A 119 -12.73 11.02 -2.55
N LYS A 120 -13.44 11.56 -3.56
CA LYS A 120 -12.98 12.66 -4.42
C LYS A 120 -11.62 12.36 -5.06
N MET A 121 -11.39 11.10 -5.39
CA MET A 121 -10.19 10.67 -6.11
C MET A 121 -10.40 10.90 -7.62
N ASP A 122 -10.61 12.14 -8.03
CA ASP A 122 -10.99 12.52 -9.39
C ASP A 122 -9.84 13.08 -10.25
N GLY A 123 -8.65 13.19 -9.69
CA GLY A 123 -7.46 13.68 -10.38
C GLY A 123 -6.81 12.66 -11.33
N ILE A 124 -5.86 13.16 -12.12
CA ILE A 124 -5.04 12.40 -13.07
C ILE A 124 -3.57 12.42 -12.66
N ILE A 125 -2.77 11.50 -13.22
CA ILE A 125 -1.33 11.39 -12.88
C ILE A 125 -0.56 12.70 -13.06
N LYS A 126 -0.87 13.49 -14.10
CA LYS A 126 -0.20 14.78 -14.35
C LYS A 126 -0.43 15.84 -13.27
N GLU A 127 -1.51 15.73 -12.50
CA GLU A 127 -1.81 16.67 -11.41
C GLU A 127 -1.01 16.38 -10.14
N LEU A 128 -0.44 15.17 -10.03
CA LEU A 128 0.42 14.82 -8.91
C LEU A 128 1.69 15.68 -8.92
N SER A 129 2.12 16.12 -7.75
CA SER A 129 3.44 16.74 -7.60
C SER A 129 4.55 15.78 -8.03
N GLU A 130 5.66 16.30 -8.57
CA GLU A 130 6.82 15.47 -8.95
C GLU A 130 7.42 14.71 -7.75
N LYS A 131 7.30 15.30 -6.56
CA LYS A 131 7.76 14.72 -5.29
C LYS A 131 6.60 14.55 -4.30
N PRO A 132 6.53 13.40 -3.60
CA PRO A 132 7.30 12.21 -3.87
C PRO A 132 6.90 11.55 -5.20
N ALA A 133 7.85 10.87 -5.83
CA ALA A 133 7.51 9.98 -6.95
C ALA A 133 6.64 8.84 -6.41
N TRP A 134 5.44 8.67 -6.95
CA TRP A 134 4.49 7.67 -6.47
C TRP A 134 4.41 6.50 -7.46
N TYR A 135 4.70 5.30 -6.97
CA TYR A 135 4.59 4.05 -7.70
C TYR A 135 3.36 3.28 -7.22
N ILE A 136 2.34 3.22 -8.06
CA ILE A 136 1.14 2.40 -7.83
C ILE A 136 1.40 1.05 -8.51
N ASN A 137 1.71 0.02 -7.72
CA ASN A 137 2.17 -1.26 -8.25
C ASN A 137 0.99 -2.18 -8.59
N CYS A 138 1.07 -2.81 -9.76
CA CYS A 138 0.17 -3.83 -10.27
C CYS A 138 1.02 -5.00 -10.83
N THR A 139 0.34 -6.07 -11.23
CA THR A 139 0.97 -7.22 -11.88
C THR A 139 0.39 -7.36 -13.29
N THR A 140 1.22 -7.27 -14.33
CA THR A 140 0.80 -7.58 -15.69
C THR A 140 0.54 -9.07 -15.81
N PHE A 141 -0.69 -9.45 -16.15
CA PHE A 141 -1.09 -10.85 -16.29
C PHE A 141 -0.27 -11.57 -17.37
N GLU A 142 -0.09 -10.94 -18.53
CA GLU A 142 0.54 -11.53 -19.71
C GLU A 142 2.02 -11.81 -19.52
N THR A 143 2.72 -10.96 -18.75
CA THR A 143 4.19 -11.06 -18.59
C THR A 143 4.61 -11.56 -17.22
N GLY A 144 3.71 -11.55 -16.24
CA GLY A 144 3.98 -11.83 -14.83
C GLY A 144 4.95 -10.82 -14.21
N LYS A 145 5.03 -9.58 -14.72
CA LYS A 145 5.96 -8.54 -14.26
C LYS A 145 5.26 -7.41 -13.52
N CYS A 146 6.05 -6.69 -12.71
CA CYS A 146 5.58 -5.52 -12.00
C CYS A 146 5.27 -4.39 -12.97
N PHE A 147 3.98 -4.11 -13.11
CA PHE A 147 3.49 -2.92 -13.78
C PHE A 147 3.42 -1.78 -12.76
N ARG A 148 3.87 -0.59 -13.14
CA ARG A 148 3.80 0.59 -12.26
C ARG A 148 3.11 1.72 -12.97
N PHE A 149 2.12 2.34 -12.33
CA PHE A 149 1.72 3.69 -12.69
C PHE A 149 2.56 4.68 -11.89
N SER A 150 3.08 5.72 -12.54
CA SER A 150 3.83 6.80 -11.88
C SER A 150 3.82 8.07 -12.72
N GLN A 151 4.17 9.21 -12.11
CA GLN A 151 4.30 10.50 -12.81
C GLN A 151 5.28 10.44 -14.00
N LYS A 152 6.30 9.59 -13.94
CA LYS A 152 7.33 9.51 -14.98
C LYS A 152 6.94 8.60 -16.15
N ARG A 153 6.28 7.48 -15.87
CA ARG A 153 5.94 6.45 -16.85
C ARG A 153 4.98 5.42 -16.26
N CYS A 154 4.19 4.80 -17.13
CA CYS A 154 3.30 3.71 -16.79
C CYS A 154 3.66 2.47 -17.61
N GLY A 155 3.86 1.30 -17.00
CA GLY A 155 4.25 0.10 -17.74
C GLY A 155 5.08 -0.91 -16.96
N ASP A 156 5.57 -1.93 -17.67
CA ASP A 156 6.55 -2.90 -17.19
C ASP A 156 7.73 -3.02 -18.19
N TYR A 157 8.84 -3.63 -17.75
CA TYR A 157 10.05 -3.64 -18.58
C TYR A 157 9.99 -4.58 -19.81
N LYS A 158 9.01 -5.49 -19.87
CA LYS A 158 8.84 -6.44 -20.99
C LYS A 158 7.92 -5.87 -22.08
N ILE A 159 6.82 -5.24 -21.69
CA ILE A 159 5.87 -4.63 -22.63
C ILE A 159 6.25 -3.19 -22.97
N GLY A 160 7.12 -2.57 -22.17
CA GLY A 160 7.48 -1.17 -22.29
C GLY A 160 6.54 -0.27 -21.50
N TYR A 161 6.63 1.02 -21.80
CA TYR A 161 6.09 2.09 -20.99
C TYR A 161 5.37 3.12 -21.86
N PHE A 162 4.30 3.70 -21.34
CA PHE A 162 3.63 4.85 -21.93
C PHE A 162 3.62 6.05 -20.98
N ASP A 163 3.32 7.22 -21.53
CA ASP A 163 3.04 8.43 -20.76
C ASP A 163 1.63 8.35 -20.16
N GLY A 164 1.57 8.15 -18.84
CA GLY A 164 0.33 8.08 -18.08
C GLY A 164 -0.27 9.41 -17.68
N SER A 165 0.22 10.56 -18.17
CA SER A 165 -0.18 11.89 -17.72
C SER A 165 -1.70 12.08 -17.58
N ASN A 166 -2.49 11.60 -18.54
CA ASN A 166 -3.95 11.72 -18.55
C ASN A 166 -4.69 10.53 -17.88
N PHE A 167 -3.97 9.59 -17.28
CA PHE A 167 -4.55 8.40 -16.66
C PHE A 167 -5.21 8.76 -15.32
N PRO A 168 -6.47 8.37 -15.05
CA PRO A 168 -7.15 8.65 -13.79
C PRO A 168 -6.53 7.93 -12.59
N ILE A 169 -6.29 8.66 -11.50
CA ILE A 169 -5.69 8.09 -10.28
C ILE A 169 -6.58 6.99 -9.68
N ALA A 170 -7.91 7.20 -9.65
CA ALA A 170 -8.83 6.19 -9.14
C ALA A 170 -8.77 4.87 -9.92
N GLU A 171 -8.55 4.91 -11.23
CA GLU A 171 -8.39 3.69 -12.04
C GLU A 171 -7.07 2.99 -11.74
N ALA A 172 -5.97 3.73 -11.60
CA ALA A 172 -4.68 3.15 -11.23
C ALA A 172 -4.71 2.52 -9.82
N VAL A 173 -5.33 3.19 -8.85
CA VAL A 173 -5.52 2.68 -7.49
C VAL A 173 -6.44 1.44 -7.49
N ALA A 174 -7.51 1.46 -8.28
CA ALA A 174 -8.42 0.32 -8.40
C ALA A 174 -7.72 -0.89 -9.03
N ALA A 175 -6.89 -0.67 -10.06
CA ALA A 175 -6.07 -1.72 -10.67
C ALA A 175 -5.11 -2.36 -9.67
N SER A 176 -4.45 -1.54 -8.85
CA SER A 176 -3.56 -2.01 -7.79
C SER A 176 -4.29 -2.78 -6.69
N ALA A 177 -5.59 -2.57 -6.52
CA ALA A 177 -6.46 -3.29 -5.60
C ALA A 177 -7.24 -4.44 -6.26
N GLY A 178 -7.01 -4.73 -7.55
CA GLY A 178 -7.70 -5.75 -8.35
C GLY A 178 -7.34 -7.18 -7.98
N PHE A 179 -7.58 -7.58 -6.72
CA PHE A 179 -7.19 -8.91 -6.24
C PHE A 179 -7.96 -9.99 -7.02
N PRO A 180 -7.29 -11.01 -7.60
CA PRO A 180 -7.87 -11.90 -8.60
C PRO A 180 -9.21 -12.54 -8.20
N ILE A 181 -9.38 -12.83 -6.92
CA ILE A 181 -10.55 -13.56 -6.39
C ILE A 181 -11.66 -12.62 -5.90
N LEU A 182 -11.31 -11.39 -5.52
CA LEU A 182 -12.27 -10.45 -4.93
C LEU A 182 -12.83 -9.49 -5.97
N ILE A 183 -11.94 -8.77 -6.66
CA ILE A 183 -12.25 -7.65 -7.55
C ILE A 183 -11.99 -8.03 -9.01
N GLY A 184 -10.90 -8.74 -9.30
CA GLY A 184 -10.57 -9.18 -10.65
C GLY A 184 -9.66 -8.22 -11.41
N MET A 185 -9.53 -8.44 -12.72
CA MET A 185 -8.57 -7.72 -13.58
C MET A 185 -9.03 -6.29 -13.90
N THR A 186 -8.06 -5.45 -14.23
CA THR A 186 -8.27 -4.19 -14.96
C THR A 186 -7.75 -4.32 -16.37
N GLU A 187 -8.54 -3.88 -17.35
CA GLU A 187 -8.09 -3.82 -18.75
C GLU A 187 -7.49 -2.44 -19.05
N VAL A 188 -6.30 -2.40 -19.63
CA VAL A 188 -5.72 -1.19 -20.22
C VAL A 188 -5.68 -1.37 -21.73
N LYS A 189 -6.44 -0.54 -22.45
CA LYS A 189 -6.44 -0.53 -23.92
C LYS A 189 -5.14 0.07 -24.43
N THR A 190 -4.41 -0.70 -25.23
CA THR A 190 -3.04 -0.36 -25.64
C THR A 190 -3.01 0.68 -26.76
N ASP A 191 -4.02 0.67 -27.63
CA ASP A 191 -4.25 1.59 -28.75
C ASP A 191 -4.40 3.06 -28.35
N LYS A 192 -4.74 3.33 -27.09
CA LYS A 192 -4.85 4.68 -26.53
C LYS A 192 -3.52 5.36 -26.25
N TYR A 193 -2.40 4.63 -26.32
CA TYR A 193 -1.11 5.12 -25.87
C TYR A 193 0.02 4.76 -26.83
N ILE A 194 1.05 5.60 -26.86
CA ILE A 194 2.32 5.30 -27.53
C ILE A 194 3.21 4.61 -26.51
N TRP A 195 3.60 3.38 -26.81
CA TRP A 195 4.45 2.56 -25.95
C TRP A 195 5.90 2.63 -26.39
N LYS A 196 6.80 2.72 -25.42
CA LYS A 196 8.25 2.85 -25.63
C LYS A 196 9.01 1.89 -24.73
N ASN A 197 10.13 1.34 -25.19
CA ASN A 197 11.05 0.60 -24.32
C ASN A 197 11.75 1.55 -23.33
N TYR A 198 12.70 1.02 -22.56
CA TYR A 198 13.40 1.83 -21.55
C TYR A 198 14.28 2.92 -22.20
N GLU A 199 14.81 2.62 -23.38
CA GLU A 199 15.67 3.47 -24.20
C GLU A 199 14.89 4.58 -24.92
N GLY A 200 13.56 4.47 -24.99
CA GLY A 200 12.67 5.47 -25.58
C GLY A 200 12.24 5.16 -27.02
N GLU A 201 12.56 3.98 -27.54
CA GLU A 201 12.16 3.51 -28.85
C GLU A 201 10.73 2.98 -28.81
N GLU A 202 9.93 3.31 -29.81
CA GLU A 202 8.53 2.85 -29.87
C GLU A 202 8.45 1.33 -30.01
N VAL A 203 7.59 0.72 -29.20
CA VAL A 203 7.32 -0.72 -29.22
C VAL A 203 5.87 -0.97 -29.58
N LYS A 204 5.64 -1.89 -30.51
CA LYS A 204 4.30 -2.34 -30.84
C LYS A 204 3.90 -3.50 -29.93
N LEU A 205 2.82 -3.32 -29.18
CA LEU A 205 2.29 -4.40 -28.36
C LEU A 205 1.58 -5.46 -29.21
N PRO A 206 1.67 -6.75 -28.81
CA PRO A 206 1.07 -7.85 -29.56
C PRO A 206 -0.46 -7.96 -29.37
N ALA A 207 -1.06 -7.15 -28.49
CA ALA A 207 -2.48 -7.20 -28.16
C ALA A 207 -3.06 -5.79 -28.00
N ASP A 208 -4.35 -5.64 -28.31
CA ASP A 208 -5.11 -4.38 -28.20
C ASP A 208 -5.43 -4.00 -26.74
N LYS A 209 -5.19 -4.93 -25.80
CA LYS A 209 -5.40 -4.76 -24.37
C LYS A 209 -4.36 -5.53 -23.58
N ILE A 210 -4.03 -5.04 -22.39
CA ILE A 210 -3.32 -5.78 -21.34
C ILE A 210 -4.19 -5.89 -20.09
N HIS A 211 -3.93 -6.90 -19.27
CA HIS A 211 -4.69 -7.14 -18.05
C HIS A 211 -3.80 -6.95 -16.82
N LEU A 212 -4.29 -6.20 -15.86
CA LEU A 212 -3.61 -5.92 -14.60
C LEU A 212 -4.32 -6.60 -13.44
N TRP A 213 -3.54 -7.30 -12.62
CA TRP A 213 -3.93 -7.76 -11.28
C TRP A 213 -3.35 -6.85 -10.20
N ASP A 214 -3.85 -7.04 -8.98
CA ASP A 214 -3.26 -6.50 -7.75
C ASP A 214 -1.73 -6.67 -7.74
N GLY A 215 -1.01 -5.63 -7.32
CA GLY A 215 0.46 -5.65 -7.23
C GLY A 215 0.98 -6.67 -6.23
N GLY A 216 0.13 -7.12 -5.32
CA GLY A 216 0.43 -8.12 -4.30
C GLY A 216 0.84 -9.47 -4.86
N VAL A 217 0.35 -9.83 -6.05
CA VAL A 217 0.73 -11.07 -6.74
C VAL A 217 2.23 -11.09 -7.08
N TYR A 218 2.85 -9.92 -7.30
CA TYR A 218 4.27 -9.81 -7.64
C TYR A 218 5.15 -9.38 -6.45
N ASP A 219 4.72 -8.35 -5.72
CA ASP A 219 5.44 -7.80 -4.57
C ASP A 219 4.46 -7.08 -3.64
N ASN A 220 3.85 -7.82 -2.71
CA ASN A 220 2.87 -7.24 -1.77
C ASN A 220 3.43 -6.16 -0.84
N LEU A 221 4.74 -6.10 -0.64
CA LEU A 221 5.38 -5.05 0.16
C LEU A 221 5.59 -3.76 -0.66
N GLY A 222 5.58 -3.84 -1.99
CA GLY A 222 5.92 -2.73 -2.88
C GLY A 222 7.38 -2.27 -2.75
N ILE A 223 8.25 -3.12 -2.19
CA ILE A 223 9.60 -2.72 -1.79
C ILE A 223 10.57 -2.60 -2.97
N GLU A 224 10.33 -3.31 -4.07
CA GLU A 224 11.26 -3.39 -5.20
C GLU A 224 11.51 -2.04 -5.89
N ALA A 225 10.53 -1.14 -5.85
CA ALA A 225 10.68 0.21 -6.39
C ALA A 225 11.70 1.07 -5.59
N LEU A 226 11.94 0.71 -4.33
CA LEU A 226 12.70 1.52 -3.37
C LEU A 226 14.02 0.87 -2.94
N TYR A 227 14.13 -0.44 -3.08
CA TYR A 227 15.26 -1.23 -2.61
C TYR A 227 15.68 -2.29 -3.64
N LYS A 228 16.97 -2.62 -3.67
CA LYS A 228 17.51 -3.76 -4.39
C LYS A 228 18.26 -4.68 -3.44
N PRO A 229 18.10 -6.00 -3.56
CA PRO A 229 18.80 -6.98 -2.73
C PRO A 229 20.29 -7.17 -3.10
N ASP A 230 20.73 -6.61 -4.23
CA ASP A 230 22.09 -6.76 -4.76
C ASP A 230 23.14 -6.24 -3.76
N ASN A 231 24.34 -6.85 -3.75
CA ASN A 231 25.50 -6.42 -2.95
C ASN A 231 25.23 -6.20 -1.45
N GLY A 232 24.37 -7.03 -0.84
CA GLY A 232 24.01 -6.92 0.58
C GLY A 232 22.95 -5.85 0.87
N GLY A 233 22.26 -5.38 -0.17
CA GLY A 233 21.14 -4.46 -0.06
C GLY A 233 21.52 -3.01 -0.27
N GLU A 234 20.78 -2.33 -1.15
CA GLU A 234 20.92 -0.89 -1.36
C GLU A 234 19.56 -0.21 -1.61
N CYS A 235 19.43 1.03 -1.09
CA CYS A 235 18.35 1.92 -1.47
C CYS A 235 18.50 2.33 -2.94
N ARG A 236 17.39 2.47 -3.65
CA ARG A 236 17.40 3.00 -5.03
C ARG A 236 17.85 4.47 -5.03
N LYS A 237 18.34 4.93 -6.20
CA LYS A 237 18.80 6.31 -6.41
C LYS A 237 17.76 7.31 -5.92
N GLY A 238 18.21 8.27 -5.10
CA GLY A 238 17.34 9.30 -4.52
C GLY A 238 16.91 8.99 -3.09
N ILE A 239 17.13 7.77 -2.60
CA ILE A 239 16.76 7.33 -1.25
C ILE A 239 18.03 7.01 -0.46
N ASN A 240 18.06 7.41 0.81
CA ASN A 240 19.09 6.98 1.77
C ASN A 240 18.49 6.36 3.05
N PHE A 241 17.16 6.32 3.16
CA PHE A 241 16.46 5.65 4.26
C PHE A 241 15.17 4.99 3.74
N CYS A 242 15.02 3.68 3.88
CA CYS A 242 13.81 2.96 3.42
C CYS A 242 12.90 2.59 4.59
N ILE A 243 11.61 2.94 4.50
CA ILE A 243 10.58 2.53 5.45
C ILE A 243 9.65 1.56 4.75
N VAL A 244 9.48 0.36 5.29
CA VAL A 244 8.53 -0.65 4.81
C VAL A 244 7.44 -0.83 5.86
N SER A 245 6.21 -0.54 5.47
CA SER A 245 5.02 -0.84 6.25
C SER A 245 4.33 -2.10 5.72
N ASP A 246 4.41 -3.17 6.50
CA ASP A 246 3.79 -4.46 6.24
C ASP A 246 2.48 -4.61 7.03
N ALA A 247 1.36 -4.38 6.36
CA ALA A 247 0.01 -4.57 6.86
C ALA A 247 -0.63 -5.91 6.41
N SER A 248 0.18 -6.84 5.90
CA SER A 248 -0.30 -8.18 5.57
C SER A 248 -0.69 -8.96 6.83
N ALA A 249 -1.80 -9.70 6.76
CA ALA A 249 -2.23 -10.55 7.87
C ALA A 249 -1.31 -11.78 8.04
N GLY A 250 -0.45 -12.06 7.05
CA GLY A 250 0.28 -13.32 6.94
C GLY A 250 -0.65 -14.52 6.77
N THR A 251 -0.09 -15.71 6.78
CA THR A 251 -0.89 -16.95 6.78
C THR A 251 -1.11 -17.48 8.19
N GLU A 252 -2.28 -18.06 8.45
CA GLU A 252 -2.56 -18.76 9.72
C GLU A 252 -1.59 -19.95 9.91
N GLU A 253 -1.21 -20.21 11.18
CA GLU A 253 -0.32 -21.32 11.55
C GLU A 253 -0.93 -22.70 11.22
N PHE A 254 -2.27 -22.82 11.24
CA PHE A 254 -2.95 -24.07 10.92
C PHE A 254 -4.33 -23.83 10.30
N THR A 255 -4.48 -24.13 9.00
CA THR A 255 -5.77 -24.05 8.28
C THR A 255 -6.16 -25.44 7.77
N LYS A 256 -7.40 -25.89 8.04
CA LYS A 256 -7.91 -27.16 7.51
C LYS A 256 -8.41 -26.96 6.06
N PRO A 257 -8.19 -27.93 5.15
CA PRO A 257 -8.75 -27.87 3.80
C PRO A 257 -10.28 -27.79 3.81
N SER A 258 -10.85 -27.05 2.87
CA SER A 258 -12.31 -26.97 2.75
C SER A 258 -12.88 -28.31 2.28
N LYS A 259 -13.95 -28.79 2.95
CA LYS A 259 -14.56 -30.10 2.67
C LYS A 259 -15.68 -30.07 1.63
N ASN A 260 -16.04 -28.89 1.11
CA ASN A 260 -17.22 -28.71 0.25
C ASN A 260 -16.81 -28.34 -1.19
N LEU A 261 -17.72 -28.52 -2.17
CA LEU A 261 -17.45 -28.19 -3.60
C LEU A 261 -17.14 -26.70 -3.84
N PHE A 262 -17.74 -25.80 -3.04
CA PHE A 262 -17.40 -24.37 -2.97
C PHE A 262 -16.02 -24.09 -2.34
N GLY A 263 -15.40 -25.10 -1.75
CA GLY A 263 -14.07 -25.07 -1.15
C GLY A 263 -12.93 -24.89 -2.14
N LYS A 264 -13.14 -25.22 -3.42
CA LYS A 264 -12.08 -25.06 -4.44
C LYS A 264 -11.65 -23.60 -4.62
N LEU A 265 -12.58 -22.64 -4.54
CA LEU A 265 -12.24 -21.21 -4.61
C LEU A 265 -11.50 -20.73 -3.36
N THR A 266 -11.86 -21.23 -2.18
CA THR A 266 -11.15 -20.91 -0.94
C THR A 266 -9.75 -21.52 -0.91
N ASP A 267 -9.57 -22.70 -1.50
CA ASP A 267 -8.27 -23.37 -1.60
C ASP A 267 -7.37 -22.65 -2.63
N ILE A 268 -7.90 -22.18 -3.76
CA ILE A 268 -7.16 -21.33 -4.70
C ILE A 268 -6.75 -20.01 -4.03
N LYS A 269 -7.67 -19.38 -3.28
CA LYS A 269 -7.33 -18.19 -2.47
C LYS A 269 -6.21 -18.49 -1.49
N ARG A 270 -6.29 -19.62 -0.79
CA ARG A 270 -5.26 -20.04 0.16
C ARG A 270 -3.91 -20.22 -0.53
N LEU A 271 -3.87 -20.82 -1.73
CA LEU A 271 -2.64 -20.99 -2.50
C LEU A 271 -2.01 -19.64 -2.86
N VAL A 272 -2.80 -18.69 -3.35
CA VAL A 272 -2.33 -17.32 -3.64
C VAL A 272 -1.83 -16.63 -2.37
N ASP A 273 -2.57 -16.74 -1.26
CA ASP A 273 -2.18 -16.17 0.04
C ASP A 273 -0.85 -16.77 0.55
N ILE A 274 -0.61 -18.08 0.35
CA ILE A 274 0.67 -18.74 0.70
C ILE A 274 1.81 -18.15 -0.12
N ASP A 275 1.67 -18.12 -1.44
CA ASP A 275 2.73 -17.67 -2.34
C ASP A 275 3.12 -16.22 -2.04
N MET A 276 2.11 -15.34 -1.89
CA MET A 276 2.32 -13.95 -1.52
C MET A 276 3.04 -13.79 -0.17
N ASP A 277 2.68 -14.58 0.85
CA ASP A 277 3.33 -14.54 2.16
C ASP A 277 4.79 -15.05 2.09
N GLN A 278 5.05 -16.11 1.33
CA GLN A 278 6.42 -16.61 1.14
C GLN A 278 7.31 -15.62 0.40
N VAL A 279 6.80 -15.00 -0.67
CA VAL A 279 7.52 -13.96 -1.43
C VAL A 279 7.79 -12.74 -0.54
N ALA A 280 6.78 -12.26 0.20
CA ALA A 280 6.95 -11.16 1.14
C ALA A 280 7.96 -11.50 2.24
N GLY A 281 7.90 -12.71 2.80
CA GLY A 281 8.84 -13.19 3.81
C GLY A 281 10.28 -13.26 3.32
N LEU A 282 10.51 -13.74 2.09
CA LEU A 282 11.84 -13.76 1.46
C LEU A 282 12.40 -12.34 1.28
N ARG A 283 11.59 -11.42 0.73
CA ARG A 283 11.99 -10.01 0.55
C ARG A 283 12.26 -9.33 1.89
N LEU A 284 11.44 -9.61 2.90
CA LEU A 284 11.57 -9.00 4.22
C LEU A 284 12.82 -9.48 4.97
N ARG A 285 13.17 -10.77 4.89
CA ARG A 285 14.42 -11.28 5.49
C ARG A 285 15.63 -10.54 4.94
N ASN A 286 15.73 -10.46 3.61
CA ASN A 286 16.82 -9.74 2.96
C ASN A 286 16.84 -8.25 3.31
N PHE A 287 15.67 -7.60 3.40
CA PHE A 287 15.59 -6.20 3.80
C PHE A 287 15.94 -5.97 5.28
N VAL A 288 15.57 -6.87 6.18
CA VAL A 288 15.94 -6.80 7.60
C VAL A 288 17.45 -6.95 7.77
N ASP A 289 18.09 -7.87 7.02
CA ASP A 289 19.54 -7.99 7.01
C ASP A 289 20.21 -6.68 6.56
N PHE A 290 19.66 -6.02 5.54
CA PHE A 290 20.10 -4.69 5.13
C PHE A 290 19.94 -3.65 6.25
N ILE A 291 18.80 -3.60 6.93
CA ILE A 291 18.55 -2.66 8.04
C ILE A 291 19.57 -2.87 9.16
N ILE A 292 19.80 -4.12 9.58
CA ILE A 292 20.74 -4.44 10.66
C ILE A 292 22.16 -3.98 10.31
N ASN A 293 22.59 -4.23 9.08
CA ASN A 293 23.95 -3.92 8.64
C ASN A 293 24.17 -2.43 8.32
N LYS A 294 23.20 -1.78 7.69
CA LYS A 294 23.33 -0.40 7.18
C LYS A 294 22.65 0.66 8.03
N LYS A 295 21.77 0.25 8.97
CA LYS A 295 20.98 1.15 9.83
C LYS A 295 20.19 2.20 9.04
N SER A 296 19.89 1.90 7.78
CA SER A 296 19.36 2.82 6.77
C SER A 296 17.93 2.45 6.36
N GLY A 297 17.16 1.92 7.31
CA GLY A 297 15.75 1.65 7.09
C GLY A 297 14.99 1.27 8.35
N MET A 298 13.68 1.09 8.17
CA MET A 298 12.73 0.73 9.21
C MET A 298 11.72 -0.25 8.64
N CYS A 299 11.41 -1.32 9.36
CA CYS A 299 10.34 -2.24 9.02
C CYS A 299 9.27 -2.22 10.12
N VAL A 300 8.04 -1.87 9.74
CA VAL A 300 6.88 -1.80 10.64
C VAL A 300 5.89 -2.86 10.20
N LYS A 301 5.41 -3.70 11.12
CA LYS A 301 4.54 -4.83 10.76
C LYS A 301 3.31 -4.91 11.66
N ILE A 302 2.14 -4.96 11.04
CA ILE A 302 0.87 -5.10 11.77
C ILE A 302 0.86 -6.37 12.62
N GLY A 303 0.26 -6.26 13.81
CA GLY A 303 0.15 -7.35 14.77
C GLY A 303 1.34 -7.50 15.72
N ASN A 304 2.45 -6.80 15.46
CA ASN A 304 3.50 -6.70 16.46
C ASN A 304 3.05 -5.78 17.61
N SER A 305 3.16 -6.28 18.84
CA SER A 305 2.96 -5.48 20.05
C SER A 305 4.24 -4.75 20.46
N ALA A 306 4.11 -3.72 21.30
CA ALA A 306 5.27 -3.05 21.90
C ALA A 306 6.20 -4.03 22.61
N GLU A 307 5.64 -5.01 23.34
CA GLU A 307 6.39 -6.11 23.97
C GLU A 307 7.26 -6.86 22.96
N LYS A 308 6.67 -7.32 21.84
CA LYS A 308 7.40 -8.08 20.82
C LYS A 308 8.49 -7.26 20.15
N ILE A 309 8.24 -5.98 19.90
CA ILE A 309 9.18 -5.08 19.22
C ILE A 309 10.36 -4.75 20.14
N THR A 310 10.08 -4.33 21.37
CA THR A 310 11.09 -3.90 22.34
C THR A 310 11.94 -5.05 22.86
N ALA A 311 11.40 -6.27 22.96
CA ALA A 311 12.16 -7.46 23.38
C ALA A 311 13.29 -7.86 22.40
N ARG A 312 13.22 -7.41 21.14
CA ARG A 312 14.22 -7.71 20.09
C ARG A 312 15.16 -6.54 19.82
N GLY A 313 14.86 -5.36 20.37
CA GLY A 313 15.61 -4.14 20.15
C GLY A 313 16.61 -3.82 21.27
N ILE A 314 17.41 -2.78 21.06
CA ILE A 314 18.29 -2.19 22.07
C ILE A 314 17.66 -0.85 22.43
N ILE A 315 17.07 -0.75 23.62
CA ILE A 315 16.28 0.39 24.07
C ILE A 315 16.57 0.72 25.53
N ASP A 316 16.50 2.01 25.87
CA ASP A 316 16.55 2.46 27.27
C ASP A 316 15.34 1.92 28.05
N GLU A 317 15.59 1.40 29.26
CA GLU A 317 14.57 0.70 30.04
C GLU A 317 13.40 1.62 30.43
N LYS A 318 13.64 2.91 30.70
CA LYS A 318 12.55 3.86 31.01
C LYS A 318 11.69 4.11 29.78
N VAL A 319 12.30 4.22 28.60
CA VAL A 319 11.55 4.37 27.34
C VAL A 319 10.73 3.11 27.07
N LYS A 320 11.29 1.93 27.31
CA LYS A 320 10.61 0.64 27.15
C LYS A 320 9.42 0.51 28.08
N GLU A 321 9.58 0.75 29.38
CA GLU A 321 8.49 0.72 30.36
C GLU A 321 7.33 1.65 29.95
N ARG A 322 7.65 2.86 29.50
CA ARG A 322 6.65 3.81 28.99
C ARG A 322 5.91 3.26 27.78
N LEU A 323 6.62 2.71 26.78
CA LEU A 323 5.99 2.13 25.59
C LEU A 323 5.08 0.94 25.94
N LEU A 324 5.51 0.07 26.86
CA LEU A 324 4.71 -1.07 27.31
C LEU A 324 3.42 -0.65 28.02
N LYS A 325 3.43 0.50 28.71
CA LYS A 325 2.26 1.05 29.39
C LYS A 325 1.31 1.80 28.45
N GLU A 326 1.84 2.51 27.45
CA GLU A 326 1.07 3.36 26.55
C GLU A 326 0.45 2.58 25.37
N CYS A 327 1.16 1.57 24.85
CA CYS A 327 0.78 0.89 23.61
C CYS A 327 -0.23 -0.25 23.81
N LEU A 328 -0.91 -0.62 22.73
CA LEU A 328 -1.82 -1.76 22.71
C LEU A 328 -1.12 -3.08 23.06
N GLY A 329 -1.83 -3.93 23.78
CA GLY A 329 -1.34 -5.23 24.21
C GLY A 329 -1.21 -6.24 23.07
N LYS A 330 -0.62 -7.40 23.37
CA LYS A 330 -0.43 -8.51 22.42
C LYS A 330 -1.75 -9.01 21.81
N GLU A 331 -2.77 -9.25 22.64
CA GLU A 331 -4.06 -9.76 22.17
C GLU A 331 -4.78 -8.77 21.25
N GLU A 332 -4.77 -7.49 21.60
CA GLU A 332 -5.36 -6.44 20.77
C GLU A 332 -4.62 -6.30 19.45
N SER A 333 -3.29 -6.30 19.49
CA SER A 333 -2.43 -6.26 18.29
C SER A 333 -2.77 -7.40 17.32
N GLU A 334 -2.92 -8.62 17.82
CA GLU A 334 -3.26 -9.79 17.01
C GLU A 334 -4.70 -9.72 16.45
N LYS A 335 -5.67 -9.22 17.24
CA LYS A 335 -7.02 -8.96 16.74
C LYS A 335 -7.02 -7.98 15.57
N LEU A 336 -6.25 -6.90 15.66
CA LEU A 336 -6.16 -5.89 14.60
C LEU A 336 -5.47 -6.43 13.33
N LYS A 337 -4.46 -7.29 13.48
CA LYS A 337 -3.85 -8.01 12.35
C LYS A 337 -4.86 -8.89 11.60
N ASN A 338 -5.76 -9.54 12.34
CA ASN A 338 -6.81 -10.41 11.79
C ASN A 338 -8.09 -9.65 11.37
N TYR A 339 -8.10 -8.31 11.44
CA TYR A 339 -9.22 -7.52 10.93
C TYR A 339 -9.45 -7.84 9.45
N PRO A 340 -10.70 -8.05 8.97
CA PRO A 340 -10.93 -8.56 7.62
C PRO A 340 -10.31 -7.71 6.51
N THR A 341 -9.74 -8.39 5.51
CA THR A 341 -9.33 -7.75 4.25
C THR A 341 -10.58 -7.45 3.43
N THR A 342 -11.18 -6.29 3.66
CA THR A 342 -12.38 -5.81 2.97
C THR A 342 -12.22 -4.34 2.56
N LEU A 343 -13.13 -3.84 1.74
CA LEU A 343 -13.30 -2.41 1.48
C LEU A 343 -14.53 -1.84 2.21
N PHE A 344 -15.21 -2.65 3.04
CA PHE A 344 -16.34 -2.18 3.83
C PHE A 344 -15.91 -1.09 4.81
N LYS A 345 -16.84 -0.18 5.05
CA LYS A 345 -16.71 0.88 6.04
C LYS A 345 -16.44 0.26 7.43
N PRO A 346 -15.37 0.70 8.13
CA PRO A 346 -15.10 0.28 9.49
C PRO A 346 -16.05 0.98 10.49
N SER A 347 -16.17 0.45 11.70
CA SER A 347 -16.70 1.24 12.81
C SER A 347 -15.71 2.37 13.15
N GLU A 348 -16.19 3.45 13.77
CA GLU A 348 -15.30 4.53 14.23
C GLU A 348 -14.25 4.01 15.23
N LYS A 349 -14.66 3.09 16.12
CA LYS A 349 -13.76 2.43 17.05
C LYS A 349 -12.66 1.64 16.34
N ASP A 350 -13.00 0.86 15.32
CA ASP A 350 -12.01 0.08 14.56
C ASP A 350 -11.07 0.99 13.77
N PHE A 351 -11.61 2.08 13.19
CA PHE A 351 -10.80 3.11 12.54
C PHE A 351 -9.73 3.64 13.51
N ASP A 352 -10.15 4.12 14.67
CA ASP A 352 -9.25 4.74 15.64
C ASP A 352 -8.23 3.72 16.20
N LEU A 353 -8.64 2.49 16.46
CA LEU A 353 -7.75 1.43 16.95
C LEU A 353 -6.71 1.01 15.92
N ILE A 354 -7.07 0.81 14.66
CA ILE A 354 -6.12 0.39 13.62
C ILE A 354 -5.13 1.52 13.29
N VAL A 355 -5.60 2.77 13.21
CA VAL A 355 -4.74 3.96 13.04
C VAL A 355 -3.78 4.10 14.23
N ARG A 356 -4.29 3.96 15.47
CA ARG A 356 -3.45 3.97 16.68
C ARG A 356 -2.38 2.88 16.63
N HIS A 357 -2.73 1.66 16.20
CA HIS A 357 -1.79 0.55 16.11
C HIS A 357 -0.63 0.81 15.15
N GLY A 358 -0.93 1.39 13.98
CA GLY A 358 0.11 1.81 13.02
C GLY A 358 1.05 2.87 13.59
N TYR A 359 0.48 3.87 14.25
CA TYR A 359 1.23 4.94 14.94
C TYR A 359 2.16 4.37 16.01
N GLU A 360 1.63 3.53 16.90
CA GLU A 360 2.38 2.93 18.00
C GLU A 360 3.48 2.00 17.52
N ASN A 361 3.22 1.22 16.47
CA ASN A 361 4.21 0.33 15.86
C ASN A 361 5.40 1.13 15.30
N ALA A 362 5.15 2.18 14.53
CA ALA A 362 6.22 3.04 14.01
C ALA A 362 7.04 3.67 15.15
N LYS A 363 6.36 4.21 16.17
CA LYS A 363 6.99 4.75 17.39
C LYS A 363 7.87 3.70 18.08
N CYS A 364 7.35 2.50 18.31
CA CYS A 364 8.08 1.42 18.98
C CYS A 364 9.32 1.02 18.19
N VAL A 365 9.22 0.82 16.88
CA VAL A 365 10.36 0.44 16.04
C VAL A 365 11.43 1.54 16.05
N TYR A 366 11.03 2.81 15.91
CA TYR A 366 11.97 3.93 15.96
C TYR A 366 12.78 3.97 17.27
N TYR A 367 12.13 3.80 18.42
CA TYR A 367 12.86 3.82 19.70
C TYR A 367 13.66 2.53 19.94
N SER A 368 13.21 1.38 19.45
CA SER A 368 13.82 0.07 19.76
C SER A 368 15.06 -0.27 18.93
N TYR A 369 15.23 0.34 17.76
CA TYR A 369 16.35 0.00 16.86
C TYR A 369 17.24 1.21 16.57
N GLU A 370 18.53 0.95 16.40
CA GLU A 370 19.47 1.96 15.93
C GLU A 370 19.16 2.32 14.47
N SER A 371 19.23 3.60 14.16
CA SER A 371 18.82 4.11 12.85
C SER A 371 19.53 5.42 12.56
N THR A 372 19.94 5.60 11.30
CA THR A 372 20.46 6.87 10.76
C THR A 372 19.43 7.99 10.71
N LEU A 373 18.16 7.67 10.97
CA LEU A 373 17.07 8.64 11.11
C LEU A 373 17.15 9.46 12.41
N LYS A 374 17.86 8.97 13.43
CA LYS A 374 18.11 9.66 14.71
C LYS A 374 19.25 10.67 14.55
#